data_AF-A0A7C5SLE1-F1
#
_entry.id   AF-A0A7C5SLE1-F1
#
_cell.length_a   1.000
_cell.length_b   1.000
_cell.length_c   1.000
_cell.angle_alpha   90.00
_cell.angle_beta   90.00
_cell.angle_gamma   90.00
#
_symmetry.space_group_name_H-M   'P 1'
#
loop_
_entity.id
_entity.type
_entity.pdbx_description
1 polymer ?
#
loop_
_entity_poly.entity_id
_entity_poly.type
_entity_poly.pdbx_seq_one_letter_code
_entity_poly.pdbx_strand_id
1 'polypeptide(L)'
;MVKWLNYIIERVYESQRLQKILVVLLVGISVVLAVLIRVSSFWLNGFEFFEFDSYIEYWQAKYVYENGPLAWYTLTRNNPDTQLFWHPWGRDFIFTSYPFLPMWIGITYHIVKYTGLALHEWAALQPVLFASVAVIIAYFAGREISSSRVVGVLSSILLAVL
;
A
#
# COMPACT_ATOMS: atom_id res chain seq x y z
N MET A 1 -29.46 -10.01 -28.80
CA MET A 1 -28.67 -9.55 -27.63
C MET A 1 -28.87 -10.48 -26.43
N VAL A 2 -30.11 -10.70 -25.96
CA VAL A 2 -30.41 -11.51 -24.76
C VAL A 2 -29.97 -12.98 -24.85
N LYS A 3 -30.15 -13.66 -26.00
CA LYS A 3 -29.76 -15.07 -26.17
C LYS A 3 -28.25 -15.32 -26.00
N TRP A 4 -27.43 -14.38 -26.43
CA TRP A 4 -25.97 -14.51 -26.36
C TRP A 4 -25.45 -14.32 -24.94
N LEU A 5 -26.06 -13.40 -24.19
CA LEU A 5 -25.74 -13.17 -22.78
C LEU A 5 -26.07 -14.42 -21.94
N ASN A 6 -27.26 -14.99 -22.13
CA ASN A 6 -27.66 -16.21 -21.42
C ASN A 6 -26.73 -17.39 -21.72
N TYR A 7 -26.33 -17.56 -22.98
CA TYR A 7 -25.37 -18.58 -23.37
C TYR A 7 -24.02 -18.44 -22.65
N ILE A 8 -23.51 -17.21 -22.48
CA ILE A 8 -22.26 -16.98 -21.74
C ILE A 8 -22.43 -17.30 -20.26
N ILE A 9 -23.54 -16.86 -19.66
CA ILE A 9 -23.84 -17.09 -18.25
C ILE A 9 -23.91 -18.59 -17.97
N GLU A 10 -24.62 -19.35 -18.80
CA GLU A 10 -24.70 -20.81 -18.70
C GLU A 10 -23.31 -21.45 -18.80
N ARG A 11 -22.50 -21.06 -19.78
CA ARG A 11 -21.12 -21.55 -19.92
C ARG A 11 -20.25 -21.26 -18.70
N VAL A 12 -20.35 -20.06 -18.15
CA VAL A 12 -19.57 -19.67 -16.95
C VAL A 12 -20.06 -20.44 -15.74
N TYR A 13 -21.36 -20.66 -15.62
CA TYR A 13 -21.94 -21.44 -14.53
C TYR A 13 -21.46 -22.90 -14.57
N GLU A 14 -21.43 -23.51 -15.76
CA GLU A 14 -21.01 -24.90 -15.94
C GLU A 14 -19.49 -25.11 -15.77
N SER A 15 -18.66 -24.12 -16.12
CA SER A 15 -17.21 -24.28 -16.11
C SER A 15 -16.52 -23.64 -14.90
N GLN A 16 -16.04 -24.48 -13.97
CA GLN A 16 -15.21 -24.05 -12.83
C GLN A 16 -13.97 -23.24 -13.25
N ARG A 17 -13.40 -23.52 -14.43
CA ARG A 17 -12.26 -22.78 -14.96
C ARG A 17 -12.66 -21.34 -15.33
N LEU A 18 -13.80 -21.17 -16.01
CA LEU A 18 -14.30 -19.84 -16.38
C LEU A 18 -14.68 -19.02 -15.15
N GLN A 19 -15.26 -19.63 -14.11
CA GLN A 19 -15.54 -18.94 -12.86
C GLN A 19 -14.27 -18.40 -12.19
N LYS A 20 -13.20 -19.21 -12.13
CA LYS A 20 -11.93 -18.79 -11.55
C LYS A 20 -11.29 -17.64 -12.34
N ILE A 21 -11.33 -17.72 -13.67
CA ILE A 21 -10.84 -16.65 -14.55
C ILE A 21 -11.62 -15.35 -14.29
N LEU A 22 -12.95 -15.43 -14.22
CA LEU A 22 -13.79 -14.28 -13.93
C LEU A 22 -13.46 -13.64 -12.59
N VAL A 23 -13.27 -14.45 -11.54
CA VAL A 23 -12.88 -13.95 -10.21
C VAL A 23 -11.54 -13.24 -10.26
N VAL A 24 -10.52 -13.82 -10.91
CA VAL A 24 -9.20 -13.18 -11.04
C VAL A 24 -9.31 -11.85 -11.79
N LEU A 25 -10.12 -11.79 -12.86
CA LEU A 25 -10.35 -10.55 -13.61
C LEU A 25 -11.03 -9.49 -12.75
N LEU A 26 -12.05 -9.84 -11.98
CA LEU A 26 -12.78 -8.90 -11.13
C LEU A 26 -11.91 -8.37 -9.98
N VAL A 27 -11.12 -9.23 -9.34
CA VAL A 27 -10.15 -8.81 -8.32
C VAL A 27 -9.05 -7.93 -8.95
N GLY A 28 -8.56 -8.29 -10.14
CA GLY A 28 -7.60 -7.47 -10.89
C GLY A 28 -8.15 -6.08 -11.22
N ILE A 29 -9.40 -5.98 -11.68
CA ILE A 29 -10.09 -4.69 -11.89
C ILE A 29 -10.21 -3.92 -10.57
N SER A 30 -10.51 -4.59 -9.46
CA SER A 30 -10.58 -3.95 -8.14
C SER A 30 -9.23 -3.33 -7.75
N VAL A 31 -8.12 -4.03 -7.98
CA VAL A 31 -6.77 -3.49 -7.73
C VAL A 31 -6.49 -2.27 -8.62
N VAL A 32 -6.81 -2.35 -9.91
CA VAL A 32 -6.64 -1.21 -10.83
C VAL A 32 -7.47 -0.01 -10.37
N LEU A 33 -8.72 -0.21 -9.94
CA LEU A 33 -9.55 0.86 -9.39
C LEU A 33 -8.92 1.50 -8.15
N ALA A 34 -8.44 0.69 -7.21
CA ALA A 34 -7.79 1.18 -5.99
C ALA A 34 -6.54 2.04 -6.29
N VAL A 35 -5.76 1.64 -7.29
CA VAL A 35 -4.59 2.39 -7.77
C VAL A 35 -5.02 3.70 -8.43
N LEU A 36 -5.99 3.67 -9.36
CA LEU A 36 -6.44 4.86 -10.08
C LEU A 36 -6.99 5.93 -9.13
N ILE A 37 -7.78 5.53 -8.13
CA ILE A 37 -8.33 6.46 -7.13
C ILE A 37 -7.21 7.12 -6.34
N ARG A 38 -6.19 6.37 -5.89
CA ARG A 38 -5.13 6.92 -5.02
C ARG A 38 -4.04 7.67 -5.78
N VAL A 39 -3.79 7.32 -7.04
CA VAL A 39 -2.88 8.06 -7.93
C VAL A 39 -3.52 9.37 -8.43
N SER A 40 -4.85 9.50 -8.38
CA SER A 40 -5.56 10.70 -8.84
C SER A 40 -4.99 12.01 -8.26
N SER A 41 -4.59 11.98 -6.99
CA SER A 41 -4.00 13.13 -6.29
C SER A 41 -2.62 13.54 -6.83
N PHE A 42 -1.84 12.61 -7.39
CA PHE A 42 -0.51 12.90 -7.93
C PHE A 42 -0.55 13.68 -9.25
N TRP A 43 -1.65 13.57 -10.01
CA TRP A 43 -1.80 14.34 -11.25
C TRP A 43 -1.88 15.84 -11.01
N LEU A 44 -2.36 16.26 -9.83
CA LEU A 44 -2.51 17.67 -9.48
C LEU A 44 -1.27 18.23 -8.78
N ASN A 45 -0.66 17.45 -7.88
CA ASN A 45 0.36 17.95 -6.95
C ASN A 45 1.74 17.28 -7.12
N GLY A 46 1.89 16.37 -8.07
CA GLY A 46 3.10 15.53 -8.18
C GLY A 46 3.20 14.50 -7.05
N PHE A 47 4.39 13.91 -6.89
CA PHE A 47 4.69 12.93 -5.84
C PHE A 47 5.04 13.59 -4.50
N GLU A 48 4.17 14.50 -4.06
CA GLU A 48 4.32 15.23 -2.81
C GLU A 48 3.53 14.60 -1.67
N PHE A 49 4.00 14.82 -0.43
CA PHE A 49 3.24 14.42 0.74
C PHE A 49 2.04 15.34 0.94
N PHE A 50 0.91 14.71 1.25
CA PHE A 50 -0.25 15.42 1.79
C PHE A 50 -0.09 15.51 3.31
N GLU A 51 -0.42 16.68 3.86
CA GLU A 51 -0.31 17.02 5.27
C GLU A 51 1.12 17.00 5.85
N PHE A 52 1.26 17.51 7.08
CA PHE A 52 2.57 17.68 7.73
C PHE A 52 3.11 16.42 8.41
N ASP A 53 2.25 15.49 8.81
CA ASP A 53 2.66 14.31 9.60
C ASP A 53 3.57 13.36 8.82
N SER A 54 3.35 13.23 7.50
CA SER A 54 4.13 12.33 6.63
C SER A 54 5.63 12.66 6.58
N TYR A 55 6.00 13.93 6.82
CA TYR A 55 7.39 14.37 6.75
C TYR A 55 8.27 13.75 7.84
N ILE A 56 7.72 13.47 9.03
CA ILE A 56 8.50 12.85 10.10
C ILE A 56 8.73 11.36 9.84
N GLU A 57 7.78 10.69 9.20
CA GLU A 57 7.92 9.29 8.76
C GLU A 57 8.97 9.20 7.64
N TYR A 58 8.94 10.14 6.69
CA TYR A 58 9.97 10.25 5.66
C TYR A 58 11.36 10.55 6.23
N TRP A 59 11.48 11.45 7.23
CA TRP A 59 12.75 11.73 7.87
C TRP A 59 13.35 10.47 8.52
N GLN A 60 12.53 9.70 9.24
CA GLN A 60 12.93 8.42 9.81
C GLN A 60 13.32 7.41 8.71
N ALA A 61 12.57 7.35 7.60
CA ALA A 61 12.88 6.46 6.48
C ALA A 61 14.20 6.81 5.79
N LYS A 62 14.47 8.10 5.61
CA LYS A 62 15.74 8.60 5.09
C LYS A 62 16.89 8.24 6.02
N TYR A 63 16.69 8.38 7.33
CA TYR A 63 17.68 7.94 8.32
C TYR A 63 18.01 6.45 8.18
N VAL A 64 17.00 5.58 8.04
CA VAL A 64 17.19 4.14 7.80
C VAL A 64 17.94 3.88 6.50
N TYR A 65 17.58 4.56 5.42
CA TYR A 65 18.25 4.41 4.13
C TYR A 65 19.74 4.80 4.18
N GLU A 66 20.07 5.88 4.89
CA GLU A 66 21.44 6.42 4.96
C GLU A 66 22.32 5.65 5.97
N ASN A 67 21.74 5.14 7.06
CA ASN A 67 22.49 4.56 8.18
C ASN A 67 22.34 3.03 8.31
N GLY A 68 21.50 2.41 7.48
CA GLY A 68 21.33 0.95 7.40
C GLY A 68 20.01 0.42 7.96
N PRO A 69 19.66 -0.85 7.67
CA PRO A 69 18.32 -1.40 7.85
C PRO A 69 17.83 -1.42 9.30
N LEU A 70 18.74 -1.46 10.28
CA LEU A 70 18.40 -1.48 11.71
C LEU A 70 18.62 -0.12 12.40
N ALA A 71 19.01 0.92 11.66
CA ALA A 71 19.33 2.23 12.23
C ALA A 71 18.13 2.91 12.89
N TRP A 72 16.89 2.52 12.58
CA TRP A 72 15.72 3.06 13.28
C TRP A 72 15.80 2.84 14.81
N TYR A 73 16.37 1.70 15.24
CA TYR A 73 16.58 1.38 16.66
C TYR A 73 17.71 2.18 17.32
N THR A 74 18.38 3.09 16.61
CA THR A 74 19.31 4.05 17.22
C THR A 74 18.69 5.42 17.43
N LEU A 75 17.46 5.67 16.94
CA LEU A 75 16.72 6.94 17.08
C LEU A 75 16.16 7.16 18.50
N THR A 76 17.01 6.98 19.50
CA THR A 76 16.77 7.28 20.92
C THR A 76 16.84 8.78 21.17
N ARG A 77 16.42 9.21 22.37
CA ARG A 77 16.61 10.60 22.82
C ARG A 77 18.08 11.06 22.80
N ASN A 78 19.03 10.16 23.04
CA ASN A 78 20.46 10.52 23.12
C ASN A 78 21.14 10.60 21.74
N ASN A 79 20.44 10.24 20.67
CA ASN A 79 20.96 10.33 19.32
C ASN A 79 21.09 11.82 18.92
N PRO A 80 22.27 12.28 18.46
CA PRO A 80 22.45 13.68 18.03
C PRO A 80 21.47 14.10 16.93
N ASP A 81 21.12 13.19 16.01
CA ASP A 81 20.23 13.46 14.89
C ASP A 81 18.79 13.70 15.35
N THR A 82 18.39 13.14 16.51
CA THR A 82 17.04 13.36 17.06
C THR A 82 16.92 14.67 17.84
N GLN A 83 18.02 15.39 18.08
CA GLN A 83 18.04 16.71 18.76
C GLN A 83 17.41 17.83 17.93
N LEU A 84 17.23 17.60 16.62
CA LEU A 84 16.42 18.48 15.76
C LEU A 84 14.97 18.58 16.26
N PHE A 85 14.46 17.53 16.90
CA PHE A 85 13.12 17.49 17.46
C PHE A 85 13.16 17.83 18.94
N TRP A 86 12.38 18.84 19.37
CA TRP A 86 12.30 19.25 20.78
C TRP A 86 13.66 19.62 21.40
N HIS A 87 14.41 20.49 20.71
CA HIS A 87 15.71 20.96 21.20
C HIS A 87 15.60 21.67 22.58
N PRO A 88 16.54 21.44 23.54
CA PRO A 88 17.74 20.59 23.45
C PRO A 88 17.53 19.16 23.98
N TRP A 89 16.29 18.70 24.13
CA TRP A 89 16.01 17.41 24.78
C TRP A 89 16.03 16.24 23.80
N GLY A 90 15.69 16.45 22.53
CA GLY A 90 15.58 15.39 21.54
C GLY A 90 14.28 14.59 21.64
N ARG A 91 13.95 13.85 20.58
CA ARG A 91 12.82 12.90 20.57
C ARG A 91 13.31 11.46 20.65
N ASP A 92 12.63 10.66 21.47
CA ASP A 92 12.83 9.21 21.51
C ASP A 92 11.85 8.50 20.57
N PHE A 93 12.23 8.25 19.33
CA PHE A 93 11.35 7.62 18.35
C PHE A 93 11.03 6.15 18.69
N ILE A 94 11.96 5.46 19.35
CA ILE A 94 11.80 4.04 19.68
C ILE A 94 10.62 3.81 20.62
N PHE A 95 10.34 4.78 21.51
CA PHE A 95 9.21 4.72 22.43
C PHE A 95 8.01 5.58 22.03
N THR A 96 8.11 6.41 20.98
CA THR A 96 7.06 7.37 20.59
C THR A 96 6.59 7.26 19.14
N SER A 97 7.09 6.29 18.38
CA SER A 97 6.73 6.05 16.98
C SER A 97 6.73 4.54 16.67
N TYR A 98 6.03 4.14 15.60
CA TYR A 98 6.02 2.77 15.12
C TYR A 98 7.08 2.56 14.03
N PRO A 99 7.89 1.48 14.07
CA PRO A 99 9.05 1.33 13.19
C PRO A 99 8.72 0.87 11.77
N PHE A 100 7.56 0.23 11.57
CA PHE A 100 7.30 -0.55 10.37
C PHE A 100 7.44 0.28 9.10
N LEU A 101 6.74 1.41 9.01
CA LEU A 101 6.69 2.20 7.78
C LEU A 101 8.05 2.86 7.45
N PRO A 102 8.74 3.53 8.39
CA PRO A 102 10.08 4.08 8.10
C PRO A 102 11.10 3.03 7.69
N MET A 103 11.13 1.90 8.41
CA MET A 103 12.05 0.81 8.08
C MET A 103 11.70 0.20 6.72
N TRP A 104 10.42 -0.04 6.45
CA TRP A 104 9.94 -0.56 5.17
C TRP A 104 10.40 0.33 4.02
N ILE A 105 10.15 1.65 4.09
CA ILE A 105 10.53 2.59 3.04
C ILE A 105 12.05 2.61 2.84
N GLY A 106 12.82 2.80 3.91
CA GLY A 106 14.29 2.91 3.82
C GLY A 106 14.95 1.64 3.27
N ILE A 107 14.50 0.46 3.72
CA ILE A 107 15.02 -0.85 3.29
C ILE A 107 14.63 -1.14 1.84
N THR A 108 13.36 -0.95 1.47
CA THR A 108 12.86 -1.32 0.14
C THR A 108 13.29 -0.35 -0.95
N TYR A 109 13.70 0.88 -0.59
CA TYR A 109 14.23 1.83 -1.56
C TYR A 109 15.47 1.32 -2.30
N HIS A 110 16.28 0.46 -1.68
CA HIS A 110 17.42 -0.19 -2.34
C HIS A 110 17.02 -1.01 -3.58
N ILE A 111 15.77 -1.51 -3.63
CA ILE A 111 15.23 -2.29 -4.74
C ILE A 111 14.80 -1.36 -5.89
N VAL A 112 14.17 -0.23 -5.56
CA VAL A 112 13.52 0.65 -6.55
C VAL A 112 14.36 1.87 -6.95
N LYS A 113 15.46 2.20 -6.25
CA LYS A 113 16.29 3.38 -6.58
C LYS A 113 16.83 3.42 -8.02
N TYR A 114 16.90 2.27 -8.69
CA TYR A 114 17.35 2.16 -10.08
C TYR A 114 16.25 2.46 -11.12
N THR A 115 14.99 2.64 -10.70
CA THR A 115 13.88 2.99 -11.60
C THR A 115 13.82 4.48 -11.94
N GLY A 116 14.65 5.30 -11.31
CA GLY A 116 14.62 6.76 -11.41
C GLY A 116 13.77 7.45 -10.34
N LEU A 117 13.08 6.69 -9.48
CA LEU A 117 12.34 7.24 -8.36
C LEU A 117 13.28 7.76 -7.27
N ALA A 118 13.02 8.97 -6.77
CA ALA A 118 13.62 9.49 -5.56
C ALA A 118 13.01 8.83 -4.30
N LEU A 119 13.73 8.86 -3.18
CA LEU A 119 13.25 8.25 -1.92
C LEU A 119 11.92 8.86 -1.46
N HIS A 120 11.72 10.17 -1.63
CA HIS A 120 10.48 10.84 -1.26
C HIS A 120 9.30 10.37 -2.11
N GLU A 121 9.50 10.16 -3.42
CA GLU A 121 8.48 9.64 -4.33
C GLU A 121 8.12 8.19 -3.97
N TRP A 122 9.13 7.38 -3.61
CA TRP A 122 8.91 6.04 -3.11
C TRP A 122 8.09 6.05 -1.81
N ALA A 123 8.39 6.96 -0.88
CA ALA A 123 7.60 7.14 0.33
C ALA A 123 6.16 7.60 0.03
N ALA A 124 5.97 8.50 -0.92
CA ALA A 124 4.65 9.00 -1.32
C ALA A 124 3.79 7.90 -1.99
N LEU A 125 4.42 6.91 -2.63
CA LEU A 125 3.74 5.77 -3.28
C LEU A 125 3.22 4.70 -2.32
N GLN A 126 3.61 4.72 -1.04
CA GLN A 126 3.25 3.65 -0.10
C GLN A 126 1.73 3.43 0.07
N PRO A 127 0.87 4.47 0.16
CA PRO A 127 -0.58 4.28 0.23
C PRO A 127 -1.15 3.53 -0.98
N VAL A 128 -0.60 3.74 -2.19
CA VAL A 128 -1.02 3.03 -3.41
C VAL A 128 -0.65 1.55 -3.34
N LEU A 129 0.57 1.26 -2.90
CA LEU A 129 1.08 -0.11 -2.75
C LEU A 129 0.27 -0.90 -1.72
N PHE A 130 0.12 -0.36 -0.51
CA PHE A 130 -0.59 -1.05 0.57
C PHE A 130 -2.08 -1.18 0.29
N ALA A 131 -2.71 -0.22 -0.38
CA ALA A 131 -4.11 -0.38 -0.82
C ALA A 131 -4.29 -1.51 -1.83
N SER A 132 -3.36 -1.63 -2.79
CA SER A 132 -3.39 -2.71 -3.79
C SER A 132 -3.30 -4.08 -3.12
N VAL A 133 -2.40 -4.23 -2.14
CA VAL A 133 -2.26 -5.45 -1.35
C VAL A 133 -3.51 -5.69 -0.49
N ALA A 134 -4.05 -4.65 0.16
CA ALA A 134 -5.21 -4.76 1.02
C ALA A 134 -6.45 -5.25 0.25
N VAL A 135 -6.67 -4.79 -0.98
CA VAL A 135 -7.77 -5.25 -1.87
C VAL A 135 -7.69 -6.76 -2.13
N ILE A 136 -6.48 -7.28 -2.37
CA ILE A 136 -6.24 -8.71 -2.56
C ILE A 136 -6.51 -9.48 -1.26
N ILE A 137 -6.03 -8.96 -0.13
CA ILE A 137 -6.26 -9.55 1.19
C ILE A 137 -7.76 -9.58 1.51
N ALA A 138 -8.52 -8.54 1.18
CA ALA A 138 -9.96 -8.48 1.39
C ALA A 138 -10.71 -9.55 0.60
N TYR A 139 -10.28 -9.86 -0.63
CA TYR A 139 -10.83 -10.99 -1.37
C TYR A 139 -10.65 -12.30 -0.60
N PHE A 140 -9.44 -12.58 -0.12
CA PHE A 140 -9.17 -13.82 0.60
C PHE A 140 -9.92 -13.85 1.94
N ALA A 141 -9.94 -12.76 2.69
CA ALA A 141 -10.66 -12.66 3.95
C ALA A 141 -12.17 -12.89 3.78
N GLY A 142 -12.81 -12.20 2.84
CA GLY A 142 -14.24 -12.36 2.57
C GLY A 142 -14.60 -13.76 2.06
N ARG A 143 -13.73 -14.35 1.23
CA ARG A 143 -13.88 -15.73 0.77
C ARG A 143 -13.76 -16.73 1.91
N GLU A 144 -12.79 -16.56 2.80
CA GLU A 144 -12.53 -17.50 3.89
C GLU A 144 -13.69 -17.52 4.90
N ILE A 145 -14.18 -16.33 5.30
CA ILE A 145 -15.26 -16.20 6.27
C ILE A 145 -16.58 -16.81 5.76
N SER A 146 -16.89 -16.63 4.48
CA SER A 146 -18.19 -17.02 3.90
C SER A 146 -18.17 -18.30 3.08
N SER A 147 -16.98 -18.85 2.80
CA SER A 147 -16.74 -19.86 1.77
C SER A 147 -17.24 -19.49 0.35
N SER A 148 -17.57 -18.21 0.12
CA SER A 148 -18.14 -17.72 -1.14
C SER A 148 -17.15 -16.86 -1.93
N ARG A 149 -16.90 -17.24 -3.18
CA ARG A 149 -16.11 -16.42 -4.12
C ARG A 149 -16.76 -15.07 -4.40
N VAL A 150 -18.10 -15.03 -4.39
CA VAL A 150 -18.86 -13.79 -4.65
C VAL A 150 -18.63 -12.80 -3.52
N VAL A 151 -18.70 -13.24 -2.25
CA VAL A 151 -18.44 -12.39 -1.10
C VAL A 151 -17.00 -11.87 -1.13
N GLY A 152 -16.02 -12.71 -1.45
CA GLY A 152 -14.63 -12.25 -1.63
C GLY A 152 -14.50 -11.15 -2.69
N VAL A 153 -15.12 -11.33 -3.86
CA VAL A 153 -15.10 -10.30 -4.92
C VAL A 153 -15.81 -9.01 -4.47
N LEU A 154 -16.94 -9.11 -3.77
CA LEU A 154 -17.61 -7.94 -3.22
C LEU A 154 -16.73 -7.23 -2.18
N SER A 155 -16.07 -7.97 -1.29
CA SER A 155 -15.13 -7.40 -0.31
C SER A 155 -13.97 -6.65 -0.99
N SER A 156 -13.40 -7.20 -2.06
CA SER A 156 -12.31 -6.54 -2.79
C SER A 156 -12.77 -5.28 -3.50
N ILE A 157 -13.94 -5.29 -4.13
CA ILE A 157 -14.50 -4.11 -4.82
C ILE A 157 -14.82 -3.01 -3.81
N LEU A 158 -15.46 -3.35 -2.69
CA LEU A 158 -15.81 -2.39 -1.65
C LEU A 158 -14.56 -1.75 -1.03
N LEU A 159 -13.53 -2.55 -0.74
CA LEU A 159 -12.28 -2.00 -0.21
C LEU A 159 -11.50 -1.16 -1.24
N ALA A 160 -11.65 -1.44 -2.54
CA ALA A 160 -10.95 -0.68 -3.57
C ALA A 160 -11.40 0.79 -3.63
N VAL A 161 -12.69 1.05 -3.37
CA VAL A 161 -13.29 2.39 -3.46
C VAL A 161 -13.43 3.10 -2.12
N LEU A 162 -13.19 2.40 -1.01
CA LEU A 162 -13.06 2.98 0.33
C LEU A 162 -11.67 3.59 0.51
#